data_AF-A0AAV7JQS1-F1
#
_entry.id   AF-A0AAV7JQS1-F1
#
_cell.length_a   1.000
_cell.length_b   1.000
_cell.length_c   1.000
_cell.angle_alpha   90.00
_cell.angle_beta   90.00
_cell.angle_gamma   90.00
#
_symmetry.space_group_name_H-M   'P 1'
#
loop_
_entity.id
_entity.type
_entity.pdbx_description
1 polymer ?
#
loop_
_entity_poly.entity_id
_entity_poly.type
_entity_poly.pdbx_seq_one_letter_code
_entity_poly.pdbx_strand_id
1 'polypeptide(L)'
;MSNNCEDVRAALHHGDMFLCNNDYPKCKADVWKKFRLIKIKATNELLFGWSACKECFACLKFKAKQTDGSVRLYGTKNLADHCKTCSPKGETQSSVASFFKKTPGKHFTREEGKRVKDAEVRMVVQGGTSFMFVDNPGLRLFAQKMIQIGSMYGNLDVNDVLFGRETVKKSTFEKMTECHEKIKKSIAECSLNKMVAFTTDLATDNINHNSYLDFTVF
;
A
#
# COMPACT_ATOMS: atom_id res chain seq x y z
N MET A 1 -40.26 -3.67 -14.47
CA MET A 1 -39.02 -4.39 -14.14
C MET A 1 -38.74 -4.26 -12.66
N SER A 2 -38.95 -5.32 -11.89
CA SER A 2 -38.63 -5.37 -10.47
C SER A 2 -37.14 -5.71 -10.31
N ASN A 3 -36.28 -4.70 -10.33
CA ASN A 3 -34.85 -4.94 -10.12
C ASN A 3 -34.66 -5.50 -8.70
N ASN A 4 -34.09 -6.69 -8.58
CA ASN A 4 -33.73 -7.25 -7.29
C ASN A 4 -32.46 -6.55 -6.76
N CYS A 5 -32.24 -6.60 -5.45
CA CYS A 5 -31.07 -6.00 -4.79
C CYS A 5 -29.75 -6.54 -5.37
N GLU A 6 -29.72 -7.83 -5.68
CA GLU A 6 -28.56 -8.54 -6.25
C GLU A 6 -28.28 -8.09 -7.69
N ASP A 7 -29.31 -7.89 -8.51
CA ASP A 7 -29.16 -7.43 -9.90
C ASP A 7 -28.53 -6.03 -9.96
N VAL A 8 -28.99 -5.12 -9.10
CA VAL A 8 -28.46 -3.75 -9.03
C VAL A 8 -27.01 -3.77 -8.53
N ARG A 9 -26.68 -4.67 -7.60
CA ARG A 9 -25.32 -4.85 -7.09
C ARG A 9 -24.39 -5.42 -8.17
N ALA A 10 -24.84 -6.42 -8.91
CA ALA A 10 -24.08 -7.00 -10.02
C ALA A 10 -23.81 -5.94 -11.12
N ALA A 11 -24.82 -5.15 -11.48
CA ALA A 11 -24.68 -4.06 -12.45
C ALA A 11 -23.70 -2.95 -12.00
N LEU A 12 -23.60 -2.68 -10.68
CA LEU A 12 -22.57 -1.79 -10.13
C LEU A 12 -21.17 -2.40 -10.21
N HIS A 13 -21.01 -3.71 -9.98
CA HIS A 13 -19.71 -4.38 -10.07
C HIS A 13 -19.24 -4.54 -11.53
N HIS A 14 -20.16 -4.74 -12.47
CA HIS A 14 -19.85 -4.84 -13.91
C HIS A 14 -19.62 -3.47 -14.57
N GLY A 15 -19.91 -2.36 -13.87
CA GLY A 15 -19.70 -1.01 -14.38
C GLY A 15 -20.81 -0.49 -15.32
N ASP A 16 -21.97 -1.16 -15.35
CA ASP A 16 -23.18 -0.73 -16.06
C ASP A 16 -23.93 0.38 -15.31
N MET A 17 -23.64 0.54 -14.03
CA MET A 17 -24.15 1.59 -13.16
C MET A 17 -22.99 2.24 -12.40
N PHE A 18 -23.15 3.51 -12.00
CA PHE A 18 -22.14 4.22 -11.22
C PHE A 18 -22.77 5.06 -10.10
N LEU A 19 -21.97 5.33 -9.06
CA LEU A 19 -22.37 6.15 -7.93
C LEU A 19 -22.28 7.63 -8.30
N CYS A 20 -23.38 8.36 -8.17
CA CYS A 20 -23.38 9.80 -8.38
C CYS A 20 -22.89 10.51 -7.11
N ASN A 21 -21.97 11.47 -7.27
CA ASN A 21 -21.65 12.42 -6.21
C ASN A 21 -22.88 13.29 -5.90
N ASN A 22 -23.05 13.64 -4.64
CA ASN A 22 -24.30 14.13 -4.08
C ASN A 22 -24.71 15.51 -4.63
N ASP A 23 -25.47 15.53 -5.72
CA ASP A 23 -26.25 16.69 -6.16
C ASP A 23 -27.71 16.63 -5.66
N TYR A 24 -28.02 15.72 -4.74
CA TYR A 24 -29.37 15.64 -4.16
C TYR A 24 -29.60 16.79 -3.17
N PRO A 25 -30.64 17.63 -3.38
CA PRO A 25 -30.77 18.90 -2.67
C PRO A 25 -31.18 18.66 -1.21
N LYS A 26 -30.39 19.20 -0.28
CA LYS A 26 -30.81 19.55 1.09
C LYS A 26 -31.37 18.40 1.97
N CYS A 27 -30.81 17.18 1.94
CA CYS A 27 -31.21 16.15 2.91
C CYS A 27 -30.46 16.29 4.26
N LYS A 28 -31.22 16.57 5.33
CA LYS A 28 -30.73 16.78 6.71
C LYS A 28 -30.15 15.54 7.41
N ALA A 29 -30.29 14.33 6.85
CA ALA A 29 -29.95 13.09 7.55
C ALA A 29 -28.51 12.62 7.26
N ASP A 30 -27.74 12.39 8.33
CA ASP A 30 -26.32 11.99 8.27
C ASP A 30 -26.04 10.69 7.50
N VAL A 31 -27.04 9.81 7.37
CA VAL A 31 -26.93 8.56 6.61
C VAL A 31 -26.46 8.79 5.16
N TRP A 32 -26.85 9.91 4.54
CA TRP A 32 -26.46 10.23 3.15
C TRP A 32 -24.99 10.60 2.98
N LYS A 33 -24.22 10.72 4.07
CA LYS A 33 -22.75 10.81 4.01
C LYS A 33 -22.10 9.48 3.60
N LYS A 34 -22.76 8.34 3.87
CA LYS A 34 -22.28 6.99 3.54
C LYS A 34 -22.93 6.37 2.31
N PHE A 35 -24.09 6.88 1.90
CA PHE A 35 -24.80 6.39 0.73
C PHE A 35 -24.71 7.36 -0.45
N ARG A 36 -24.77 6.81 -1.65
CA ARG A 36 -24.82 7.55 -2.92
C ARG A 36 -25.98 7.04 -3.77
N LEU A 37 -26.52 7.91 -4.60
CA LEU A 37 -27.54 7.52 -5.57
C LEU A 37 -26.87 6.80 -6.75
N ILE A 38 -27.61 5.87 -7.34
CA ILE A 38 -27.13 5.05 -8.45
C ILE A 38 -27.61 5.68 -9.77
N LYS A 39 -26.71 5.86 -10.74
CA LYS A 39 -27.03 6.24 -12.11
C LYS A 39 -26.81 5.06 -13.06
N ILE A 40 -27.69 4.96 -14.05
CA ILE A 40 -27.57 3.96 -15.13
C ILE A 40 -26.66 4.54 -16.21
N LYS A 41 -25.61 3.83 -16.62
CA LYS A 41 -24.64 4.32 -17.60
C LYS A 41 -25.25 4.58 -18.98
N ALA A 42 -26.17 3.72 -19.41
CA ALA A 42 -26.81 3.81 -20.71
C ALA A 42 -27.70 5.05 -20.88
N THR A 43 -28.41 5.47 -19.83
CA THR A 43 -29.39 6.58 -19.89
C THR A 43 -28.94 7.83 -19.15
N ASN A 44 -27.88 7.73 -18.33
CA ASN A 44 -27.43 8.75 -17.37
C ASN A 44 -28.53 9.16 -16.37
N GLU A 45 -29.61 8.40 -16.26
CA GLU A 45 -30.71 8.66 -15.35
C GLU A 45 -30.46 8.05 -13.97
N LEU A 46 -31.02 8.68 -12.94
CA LEU A 46 -31.00 8.14 -11.58
C LEU A 46 -31.91 6.92 -11.49
N LEU A 47 -31.36 5.82 -10.97
CA LEU A 47 -32.15 4.63 -10.67
C LEU A 47 -33.13 4.95 -9.54
N PHE A 48 -34.40 5.11 -9.90
CA PHE A 48 -35.42 5.58 -8.98
C PHE A 48 -35.53 4.66 -7.76
N GLY A 49 -35.27 5.24 -6.60
CA GLY A 49 -35.53 4.59 -5.31
C GLY A 49 -34.41 3.75 -4.76
N TRP A 50 -33.25 3.76 -5.42
CA TRP A 50 -32.09 2.99 -5.01
C TRP A 50 -30.93 3.88 -4.61
N SER A 51 -30.21 3.42 -3.59
CA SER A 51 -28.96 4.00 -3.12
C SER A 51 -27.98 2.87 -2.86
N ALA A 52 -26.69 3.16 -2.93
CA ALA A 52 -25.64 2.19 -2.60
C ALA A 52 -24.68 2.76 -1.57
N CYS A 53 -24.23 1.90 -0.65
CA CYS A 53 -23.21 2.26 0.32
C CYS A 53 -21.86 2.44 -0.38
N LYS A 54 -21.17 3.56 -0.12
CA LYS A 54 -19.85 3.84 -0.71
C LYS A 54 -18.75 2.88 -0.25
N GLU A 55 -18.94 2.22 0.91
CA GLU A 55 -17.92 1.39 1.56
C GLU A 55 -18.03 -0.09 1.18
N CYS A 56 -19.25 -0.62 1.04
CA CYS A 56 -19.46 -2.05 0.79
C CYS A 56 -20.31 -2.36 -0.46
N PHE A 57 -20.69 -1.30 -1.20
CA PHE A 57 -21.56 -1.35 -2.38
C PHE A 57 -22.90 -2.07 -2.17
N ALA A 58 -23.38 -2.17 -0.92
CA ALA A 58 -24.71 -2.70 -0.64
C ALA A 58 -25.78 -1.75 -1.19
N CYS A 59 -26.63 -2.29 -2.05
CA CYS A 59 -27.75 -1.57 -2.66
C CYS A 59 -28.97 -1.62 -1.74
N LEU A 60 -29.53 -0.48 -1.38
CA LEU A 60 -30.71 -0.37 -0.53
C LEU A 60 -31.77 0.49 -1.18
N LYS A 61 -33.01 0.02 -1.08
CA LYS A 61 -34.20 0.73 -1.57
C LYS A 61 -34.74 1.67 -0.49
N PHE A 62 -34.94 2.93 -0.84
CA PHE A 62 -35.48 3.96 0.06
C PHE A 62 -36.84 4.53 -0.39
N LYS A 63 -37.20 4.33 -1.67
CA LYS A 63 -38.55 4.62 -2.20
C LYS A 63 -38.92 3.60 -3.28
N ALA A 64 -40.20 3.30 -3.43
CA ALA A 64 -40.72 2.46 -4.52
C ALA A 64 -41.99 3.09 -5.09
N LYS A 65 -42.23 2.90 -6.39
CA LYS A 65 -43.54 3.14 -6.99
C LYS A 65 -44.44 1.93 -6.74
N GLN A 66 -45.66 2.19 -6.29
CA GLN A 66 -46.71 1.18 -6.18
C GLN A 66 -47.46 1.07 -7.52
N THR A 67 -48.27 0.03 -7.67
CA THR A 67 -49.04 -0.28 -8.88
C THR A 67 -50.12 0.77 -9.19
N ASP A 68 -50.56 1.51 -8.18
CA ASP A 68 -51.51 2.63 -8.27
C ASP A 68 -50.83 3.97 -8.65
N GLY A 69 -49.53 3.97 -8.93
CA GLY A 69 -48.75 5.17 -9.24
C GLY A 69 -48.28 5.96 -8.02
N SER A 70 -48.69 5.60 -6.81
CA SER A 70 -48.24 6.26 -5.59
C SER A 70 -46.78 5.88 -5.24
N VAL A 71 -46.09 6.76 -4.49
CA VAL A 71 -44.69 6.52 -4.08
C VAL A 71 -44.64 6.12 -2.62
N ARG A 72 -44.32 4.85 -2.36
CA ARG A 72 -44.04 4.35 -1.01
C ARG A 72 -42.63 4.76 -0.59
N LEU A 73 -42.53 5.56 0.46
CA LEU A 73 -41.26 5.90 1.11
C LEU A 73 -40.95 4.86 2.20
N TYR A 74 -39.78 4.23 2.11
CA TYR A 74 -39.30 3.29 3.14
C TYR A 74 -38.50 4.00 4.24
N GLY A 75 -38.32 5.31 4.11
CA GLY A 75 -37.54 6.13 5.03
C GLY A 75 -36.04 5.81 5.01
N THR A 76 -35.32 6.31 6.01
CA THR A 76 -33.87 6.12 6.17
C THR A 76 -33.49 5.02 7.16
N LYS A 77 -34.47 4.29 7.73
CA LYS A 77 -34.23 3.26 8.75
C LYS A 77 -33.33 2.14 8.24
N ASN A 78 -33.63 1.59 7.06
CA ASN A 78 -32.83 0.51 6.46
C ASN A 78 -31.38 0.97 6.15
N LEU A 79 -31.19 2.25 5.81
CA LEU A 79 -29.87 2.83 5.59
C LEU A 79 -29.13 2.99 6.91
N ALA A 80 -29.82 3.43 7.97
CA ALA A 80 -29.25 3.57 9.31
C ALA A 80 -28.87 2.22 9.92
N ASP A 81 -29.70 1.19 9.75
CA ASP A 81 -29.42 -0.16 10.24
C ASP A 81 -28.26 -0.81 9.48
N HIS A 82 -28.15 -0.53 8.17
CA HIS A 82 -26.94 -0.87 7.42
C HIS A 82 -25.72 -0.13 7.93
N CYS A 83 -25.78 1.17 8.25
CA CYS A 83 -24.63 1.90 8.81
C CYS A 83 -24.08 1.27 10.10
N LYS A 84 -24.92 0.63 10.92
CA LYS A 84 -24.51 -0.06 12.15
C LYS A 84 -23.75 -1.38 11.89
N THR A 85 -24.04 -2.04 10.77
CA THR A 85 -23.53 -3.38 10.44
C THR A 85 -22.54 -3.37 9.27
N CYS A 86 -22.47 -2.26 8.54
CA CYS A 86 -21.59 -2.04 7.41
C CYS A 86 -20.15 -1.91 7.90
N SER A 87 -19.42 -3.01 7.77
CA SER A 87 -17.98 -3.02 7.83
C SER A 87 -17.43 -2.82 6.41
N PRO A 88 -16.43 -1.94 6.20
CA PRO A 88 -15.81 -1.77 4.88
C PRO A 88 -15.29 -3.12 4.38
N LYS A 89 -15.79 -3.57 3.22
CA LYS A 89 -15.34 -4.83 2.60
C LYS A 89 -14.08 -4.54 1.80
N GLY A 90 -12.94 -4.86 2.43
CA GLY A 90 -11.58 -4.61 1.97
C GLY A 90 -10.94 -3.49 2.79
N GLU A 91 -9.83 -3.65 3.52
CA GLU A 91 -8.84 -4.72 3.58
C GLU A 91 -8.11 -4.61 4.92
N THR A 92 -7.53 -5.74 5.34
CA THR A 92 -6.57 -5.94 6.43
C THR A 92 -7.13 -5.72 7.85
N GLN A 93 -7.02 -6.77 8.69
CA GLN A 93 -6.63 -6.54 10.08
C GLN A 93 -5.63 -5.39 10.04
N SER A 94 -5.93 -4.29 10.72
CA SER A 94 -4.96 -3.23 10.91
C SER A 94 -3.71 -3.91 11.44
N SER A 95 -2.73 -4.16 10.56
CA SER A 95 -1.37 -4.42 10.96
C SER A 95 -1.09 -3.34 11.99
N VAL A 96 -0.49 -3.69 13.12
CA VAL A 96 -0.16 -2.72 14.17
C VAL A 96 0.52 -1.46 13.57
N ALA A 97 1.14 -1.60 12.38
CA ALA A 97 1.58 -0.52 11.49
C ALA A 97 0.56 0.62 11.21
N SER A 98 -0.75 0.38 11.22
CA SER A 98 -1.80 1.38 10.97
C SER A 98 -2.29 2.10 12.23
N PHE A 99 -2.02 1.55 13.42
CA PHE A 99 -2.09 2.29 14.68
C PHE A 99 -0.90 3.25 14.84
N PHE A 100 0.22 2.95 14.20
CA PHE A 100 1.26 3.95 13.92
C PHE A 100 0.86 4.78 12.70
N LYS A 101 -0.17 5.62 12.83
CA LYS A 101 -0.17 6.85 12.02
C LYS A 101 1.19 7.49 12.28
N LYS A 102 2.08 7.52 11.27
CA LYS A 102 3.28 8.37 11.30
C LYS A 102 2.77 9.71 11.76
N THR A 103 3.04 10.11 13.00
CA THR A 103 2.50 11.34 13.53
C THR A 103 3.15 12.43 12.70
N PRO A 104 2.44 13.08 11.76
CA PRO A 104 3.06 14.10 10.94
C PRO A 104 3.41 15.21 11.92
N GLY A 105 4.70 15.51 12.08
CA GLY A 105 5.13 16.71 12.81
C GLY A 105 5.60 16.55 14.25
N LYS A 106 5.94 15.36 14.75
CA LYS A 106 6.89 15.32 15.87
C LYS A 106 8.30 15.56 15.33
N HIS A 107 8.64 16.83 15.19
CA HIS A 107 10.02 17.25 14.96
C HIS A 107 10.82 16.94 16.23
N PHE A 108 12.02 16.40 16.06
CA PHE A 108 12.97 16.31 17.15
C PHE A 108 13.16 17.69 17.76
N THR A 109 13.18 17.75 19.09
CA THR A 109 13.74 18.90 19.78
C THR A 109 15.18 19.12 19.33
N ARG A 110 15.70 20.34 19.50
CA ARG A 110 17.10 20.65 19.16
C ARG A 110 18.09 19.70 19.83
N GLU A 111 17.80 19.30 21.07
CA GLU A 111 18.63 18.37 21.83
C GLU A 111 18.57 16.94 21.28
N GLU A 112 17.39 16.45 20.94
CA GLU A 112 17.23 15.13 20.32
C GLU A 112 17.91 15.07 18.95
N GLY A 113 17.77 16.14 18.15
CA GLY A 113 18.48 16.26 16.87
C GLY A 113 20.00 16.23 17.02
N LYS A 114 20.53 16.87 18.08
CA LYS A 114 21.96 16.79 18.41
C LYS A 114 22.37 15.37 18.78
N ARG A 115 21.57 14.65 19.59
CA ARG A 115 21.87 13.26 19.97
C ARG A 115 21.90 12.32 18.77
N VAL A 116 20.97 12.49 17.82
CA VAL A 116 20.96 11.73 16.56
C VAL A 116 22.22 12.02 15.76
N LYS A 117 22.56 13.30 15.58
CA LYS A 117 23.79 13.71 14.87
C LYS A 117 25.05 13.11 15.52
N ASP A 118 25.16 13.18 16.85
CA ASP A 118 26.31 12.63 17.58
C ASP A 118 26.38 11.09 17.44
N ALA A 119 25.24 10.40 17.33
CA ALA A 119 25.19 8.97 17.04
C ALA A 119 25.64 8.63 15.62
N GLU A 120 25.21 9.42 14.62
CA GLU A 120 25.67 9.26 13.22
C GLU A 120 27.18 9.48 13.10
N VAL A 121 27.72 10.52 13.74
CA VAL A 121 29.17 10.78 13.76
C VAL A 121 29.92 9.60 14.39
N ARG A 122 29.44 9.08 15.53
CA ARG A 122 30.06 7.90 16.16
C ARG A 122 30.02 6.67 15.25
N MET A 123 28.90 6.43 14.58
CA MET A 123 28.78 5.31 13.65
C MET A 123 29.83 5.37 12.54
N VAL A 124 30.06 6.57 11.98
CA VAL A 124 31.06 6.75 10.92
C VAL A 124 32.48 6.57 11.46
N VAL A 125 32.81 7.25 12.56
CA VAL A 125 34.17 7.27 13.13
C VAL A 125 34.55 5.91 13.71
N GLN A 126 33.69 5.31 14.55
CA GLN A 126 33.98 4.02 15.20
C GLN A 126 33.80 2.85 14.24
N GLY A 127 32.86 2.96 13.29
CA GLY A 127 32.64 1.94 12.28
C GLY A 127 33.67 1.96 11.15
N GLY A 128 34.53 2.99 11.06
CA GLY A 128 35.50 3.15 9.97
C GLY A 128 34.83 3.24 8.60
N THR A 129 33.63 3.83 8.52
CA THR A 129 32.85 3.91 7.27
C THR A 129 33.01 5.26 6.58
N SER A 130 32.64 5.34 5.30
CA SER A 130 32.60 6.62 4.56
C SER A 130 31.42 7.48 5.04
N PHE A 131 31.54 8.81 4.97
CA PHE A 131 30.41 9.73 5.23
C PHE A 131 29.20 9.45 4.33
N MET A 132 29.44 8.95 3.11
CA MET A 132 28.39 8.53 2.17
C MET A 132 27.50 7.41 2.71
N PHE A 133 27.95 6.69 3.75
CA PHE A 133 27.17 5.62 4.38
C PHE A 133 25.88 6.15 5.03
N VAL A 134 25.90 7.37 5.59
CA VAL A 134 24.72 7.99 6.24
C VAL A 134 23.62 8.29 5.22
N ASP A 135 24.00 8.57 3.97
CA ASP A 135 23.08 8.80 2.86
C ASP A 135 22.65 7.52 2.12
N ASN A 136 23.12 6.36 2.57
CA ASN A 136 22.78 5.10 1.94
C ASN A 136 21.27 4.80 2.10
N PRO A 137 20.52 4.58 1.00
CA PRO A 137 19.08 4.30 1.07
C PRO A 137 18.77 2.99 1.81
N GLY A 138 19.64 1.99 1.71
CA GLY A 138 19.54 0.74 2.45
C GLY A 138 19.62 0.95 3.96
N LEU A 139 20.53 1.81 4.43
CA LEU A 139 20.63 2.18 5.84
C LEU A 139 19.34 2.86 6.33
N ARG A 140 18.78 3.79 5.55
CA ARG A 140 17.54 4.50 5.92
C ARG A 140 16.34 3.55 6.01
N LEU A 141 16.22 2.61 5.08
CA LEU A 141 15.19 1.56 5.11
C LEU A 141 15.35 0.64 6.31
N PHE A 142 16.58 0.24 6.61
CA PHE A 142 16.90 -0.58 7.78
C PHE A 142 16.55 0.14 9.08
N ALA A 143 17.02 1.38 9.27
CA ALA A 143 16.74 2.20 10.46
C ALA A 143 15.23 2.42 10.65
N GLN A 144 14.49 2.70 9.57
CA GLN A 144 13.03 2.82 9.62
C GLN A 144 12.36 1.51 10.09
N LYS A 145 12.90 0.35 9.70
CA LYS A 145 12.39 -0.94 10.14
C LYS A 145 12.68 -1.19 11.63
N MET A 146 13.87 -0.83 12.10
CA MET A 146 14.21 -0.88 13.52
C MET A 146 13.31 0.02 14.36
N ILE A 147 13.00 1.23 13.89
CA ILE A 147 12.05 2.14 14.56
C ILE A 147 10.64 1.53 14.64
N GLN A 148 10.16 0.89 13.57
CA GLN A 148 8.85 0.21 13.57
C GLN A 148 8.80 -0.96 14.57
N ILE A 149 9.88 -1.74 14.66
CA ILE A 149 10.00 -2.83 15.62
C ILE A 149 10.03 -2.24 17.05
N GLY A 150 10.87 -1.25 17.30
CA GLY A 150 10.94 -0.57 18.60
C GLY A 150 9.62 0.09 19.02
N SER A 151 8.83 0.60 18.07
CA SER A 151 7.52 1.17 18.40
C SER A 151 6.49 0.11 18.79
N MET A 152 6.63 -1.13 18.31
CA MET A 152 5.74 -2.25 18.64
C MET A 152 6.07 -2.91 19.98
N TYR A 153 7.36 -3.09 20.27
CA TYR A 153 7.81 -3.89 21.41
C TYR A 153 8.45 -3.07 22.54
N GLY A 154 8.68 -1.77 22.33
CA GLY A 154 9.28 -0.88 23.33
C GLY A 154 10.80 -1.04 23.43
N ASN A 155 11.31 -1.09 24.66
CA ASN A 155 12.74 -1.25 24.91
C ASN A 155 13.17 -2.68 24.57
N LEU A 156 14.00 -2.80 23.53
CA LEU A 156 14.59 -4.06 23.08
C LEU A 156 16.10 -4.05 23.30
N ASP A 157 16.66 -5.21 23.61
CA ASP A 157 18.11 -5.40 23.52
C ASP A 157 18.52 -5.48 22.04
N VAL A 158 19.47 -4.65 21.64
CA VAL A 158 19.96 -4.60 20.25
C VAL A 158 20.63 -5.93 19.85
N ASN A 159 21.25 -6.63 20.80
CA ASN A 159 21.93 -7.90 20.52
C ASN A 159 20.95 -9.03 20.17
N ASP A 160 19.71 -8.95 20.65
CA ASP A 160 18.66 -9.92 20.34
C ASP A 160 17.98 -9.63 19.00
N VAL A 161 18.09 -8.39 18.51
CA VAL A 161 17.43 -7.94 17.27
C VAL A 161 18.36 -8.03 16.06
N LEU A 162 19.65 -7.73 16.25
CA LEU A 162 20.62 -7.73 15.16
C LEU A 162 21.19 -9.13 14.91
N PHE A 163 21.12 -9.57 13.66
CA PHE A 163 21.76 -10.82 13.26
C PHE A 163 23.27 -10.65 13.09
N GLY A 164 24.01 -11.68 13.49
CA GLY A 164 25.46 -11.75 13.27
C GLY A 164 25.84 -11.83 11.78
N ARG A 165 27.11 -11.50 11.49
CA ARG A 165 27.67 -11.44 10.12
C ARG A 165 27.39 -12.69 9.29
N GLU A 166 27.61 -13.88 9.85
CA GLU A 166 27.45 -15.14 9.11
C GLU A 166 25.99 -15.40 8.71
N THR A 167 25.04 -15.06 9.58
CA THR A 167 23.61 -15.19 9.28
C THR A 167 23.19 -14.26 8.15
N VAL A 168 23.64 -13.00 8.20
CA VAL A 168 23.36 -12.02 7.13
C VAL A 168 24.01 -12.48 5.82
N LYS A 169 25.28 -12.90 5.85
CA LYS A 169 25.99 -13.43 4.70
C LYS A 169 25.24 -14.60 4.05
N LYS A 170 24.82 -15.59 4.83
CA LYS A 170 24.06 -16.74 4.36
C LYS A 170 22.77 -16.31 3.66
N SER A 171 21.98 -15.45 4.31
CA SER A 171 20.72 -14.95 3.74
C SER A 171 20.93 -14.14 2.46
N THR A 172 22.02 -13.39 2.36
CA THR A 172 22.38 -12.69 1.12
C THR A 172 22.65 -13.66 -0.03
N PHE A 173 23.40 -14.74 0.20
CA PHE A 173 23.68 -15.73 -0.85
C PHE A 173 22.44 -16.51 -1.28
N GLU A 174 21.54 -16.82 -0.35
CA GLU A 174 20.24 -17.44 -0.66
C GLU A 174 19.43 -16.53 -1.60
N LYS A 175 19.29 -15.25 -1.25
CA LYS A 175 18.59 -14.26 -2.10
C LYS A 175 19.29 -14.04 -3.44
N MET A 176 20.62 -14.03 -3.45
CA MET A 176 21.41 -13.90 -4.68
C MET A 176 21.13 -15.06 -5.64
N THR A 177 21.01 -16.28 -5.11
CA THR A 177 20.68 -17.46 -5.91
C THR A 177 19.30 -17.35 -6.55
N GLU A 178 18.30 -16.88 -5.79
CA GLU A 178 16.96 -16.63 -6.33
C GLU A 178 16.95 -15.56 -7.44
N CYS A 179 17.73 -14.49 -7.26
CA CYS A 179 17.90 -13.46 -8.30
C CYS A 179 18.62 -14.00 -9.53
N HIS A 180 19.65 -14.82 -9.32
CA HIS A 180 20.44 -15.42 -10.40
C HIS A 180 19.57 -16.32 -11.29
N GLU A 181 18.70 -17.14 -10.71
CA GLU A 181 17.78 -17.98 -11.48
C GLU A 181 16.77 -17.17 -12.29
N LYS A 182 16.33 -16.01 -11.79
CA LYS A 182 15.46 -15.09 -12.55
C LYS A 182 16.21 -14.47 -13.72
N ILE A 183 17.41 -13.95 -13.47
CA ILE A 183 18.26 -13.32 -14.51
C ILE A 183 18.63 -14.35 -15.59
N LYS A 184 19.01 -15.56 -15.19
CA LYS A 184 19.37 -16.64 -16.12
C LYS A 184 18.25 -16.98 -17.08
N LYS A 185 17.00 -17.02 -16.61
CA LYS A 185 15.82 -17.23 -17.47
C LYS A 185 15.66 -16.10 -18.48
N SER A 186 15.75 -14.84 -18.03
CA SER A 186 15.66 -13.68 -18.92
C SER A 186 16.78 -13.66 -19.96
N ILE A 187 18.02 -13.97 -19.58
CA ILE A 187 19.15 -14.05 -20.52
C ILE A 187 18.95 -15.18 -21.52
N ALA A 188 18.47 -16.35 -21.09
CA ALA A 188 18.19 -17.46 -22.00
C ALA A 188 17.14 -17.10 -23.06
N GLU A 189 16.06 -16.41 -22.65
CA GLU A 189 15.03 -15.91 -23.57
C GLU A 189 15.59 -14.87 -24.56
N CYS A 190 16.38 -13.91 -24.10
CA CYS A 190 17.04 -12.93 -24.96
C CYS A 190 18.04 -13.58 -25.93
N SER A 191 18.77 -14.60 -25.46
CA SER A 191 19.75 -15.33 -26.26
C SER A 191 19.10 -16.09 -27.41
N LEU A 192 17.92 -16.70 -27.20
CA LEU A 192 17.16 -17.36 -28.27
C LEU A 192 16.79 -16.38 -29.40
N ASN A 193 16.52 -15.13 -29.03
CA ASN A 193 16.20 -14.06 -29.97
C ASN A 193 17.43 -13.32 -30.53
N LYS A 194 18.66 -13.76 -30.20
CA LYS A 194 19.93 -13.11 -30.57
C LYS A 194 20.02 -11.64 -30.10
N MET A 195 19.39 -11.31 -28.98
CA MET A 195 19.34 -9.97 -28.39
C MET A 195 20.15 -9.91 -27.09
N VAL A 196 21.39 -10.38 -27.11
CA VAL A 196 22.28 -10.31 -25.95
C VAL A 196 23.55 -9.57 -26.34
N ALA A 197 23.90 -8.56 -25.57
CA ALA A 197 25.19 -7.92 -25.65
C ALA A 197 25.92 -8.11 -24.32
N PHE A 198 27.24 -8.16 -24.38
CA PHE A 198 28.06 -8.13 -23.18
C PHE A 198 29.12 -7.07 -23.31
N THR A 199 29.42 -6.44 -22.19
CA THR A 199 30.55 -5.53 -22.04
C THR A 199 31.48 -6.09 -21.00
N THR A 200 32.77 -5.94 -21.27
CA THR A 200 33.85 -6.36 -20.38
C THR A 200 34.63 -5.13 -19.98
N ASP A 201 34.72 -4.86 -18.69
CA ASP A 201 35.63 -3.85 -18.15
C ASP A 201 36.81 -4.54 -17.47
N LEU A 202 38.02 -4.07 -17.76
CA LEU A 202 39.26 -4.63 -17.22
C LEU A 202 40.04 -3.52 -16.54
N ALA A 203 40.20 -3.64 -15.23
CA ALA A 203 40.96 -2.70 -14.43
C ALA A 203 42.12 -3.41 -13.73
N THR A 204 43.25 -2.73 -13.59
CA THR A 204 44.37 -3.21 -12.75
C THR A 204 44.59 -2.21 -11.63
N ASP A 205 44.51 -2.69 -10.40
CA ASP A 205 44.81 -1.93 -9.20
C ASP A 205 46.26 -2.17 -8.81
N ASN A 206 47.08 -1.13 -8.98
CA ASN A 206 48.50 -1.18 -8.66
C ASN A 206 48.78 -1.14 -7.15
N ILE A 207 47.82 -0.72 -6.32
CA ILE A 207 48.00 -0.66 -4.86
C ILE A 207 47.86 -2.07 -4.28
N ASN A 208 46.83 -2.79 -4.70
CA ASN A 208 46.57 -4.15 -4.23
C ASN A 208 47.21 -5.22 -5.14
N HIS A 209 47.86 -4.82 -6.23
CA HIS A 209 48.45 -5.68 -7.25
C HIS A 209 47.46 -6.72 -7.83
N ASN A 210 46.19 -6.33 -7.97
CA ASN A 210 45.13 -7.20 -8.46
C ASN A 210 44.61 -6.70 -9.82
N SER A 211 44.21 -7.63 -10.68
CA SER A 211 43.44 -7.33 -11.89
C SER A 211 41.99 -7.74 -11.69
N TYR A 212 41.08 -6.85 -12.04
CA TYR A 212 39.62 -7.01 -11.97
C TYR A 212 39.07 -7.10 -13.38
N LEU A 213 38.18 -8.06 -13.60
CA LEU A 213 37.47 -8.24 -14.85
C LEU A 213 35.98 -8.31 -14.55
N ASP A 214 35.26 -7.28 -14.99
CA ASP A 214 33.82 -7.17 -14.81
C ASP A 214 33.11 -7.52 -16.12
N PHE A 215 32.10 -8.37 -16.03
CA PHE A 215 31.22 -8.73 -17.14
C PHE A 215 29.82 -8.18 -16.88
N THR A 216 29.34 -7.31 -17.75
CA THR A 216 27.95 -6.83 -17.72
C THR A 216 27.21 -7.31 -18.95
N VAL A 217 26.08 -7.98 -18.74
CA VAL A 217 25.21 -8.52 -19.80
C VAL A 217 23.99 -7.62 -19.95
N PHE A 218 23.66 -7.25 -21.19
CA PHE A 218 22.52 -6.43 -21.60
C PHE A 218 21.55 -7.25 -22.47
#